data_AF-A0A8T4JVY7-F1
#
_entry.id   AF-A0A8T4JVY7-F1
#
_cell.length_a   1.000
_cell.length_b   1.000
_cell.length_c   1.000
_cell.angle_alpha   90.00
_cell.angle_beta   90.00
_cell.angle_gamma   90.00
#
_symmetry.space_group_name_H-M   'P 1'
#
loop_
_entity.id
_entity.type
_entity.pdbx_description
1 polymer ?
#
loop_
_entity_poly.entity_id
_entity_poly.type
_entity_poly.pdbx_seq_one_letter_code
_entity_poly.pdbx_strand_id
1 'polypeptide(L)' 'MGARFPEVDWYCDRCNAYLNVQPGFDDHHYVWKCTECGHKNSISADSIYESEEEFRNYSK' A
#
# COMPACT_ATOMS: atom_id res chain seq x y z
N MET A 1 -14.30 11.02 -5.88
CA MET A 1 -12.91 10.58 -6.12
C MET A 1 -12.89 9.10 -5.79
N GLY A 2 -12.79 8.24 -6.79
CA GLY A 2 -12.64 6.80 -6.57
C GLY A 2 -11.18 6.49 -6.26
N ALA A 3 -10.89 5.39 -5.58
CA ALA A 3 -9.51 4.92 -5.40
C ALA A 3 -8.85 4.68 -6.77
N ARG A 4 -7.56 4.97 -6.89
CA ARG A 4 -6.74 4.65 -8.08
C ARG A 4 -6.64 3.14 -8.29
N PHE A 5 -6.65 2.37 -7.20
CA PHE A 5 -6.60 0.91 -7.13
C PHE A 5 -7.73 0.39 -6.23
N PRO A 6 -8.96 0.29 -6.75
CA PRO A 6 -10.14 -0.06 -5.96
C PRO A 6 -10.15 -1.50 -5.43
N GLU A 7 -9.33 -2.39 -6.00
CA GLU A 7 -9.23 -3.80 -5.63
C GLU A 7 -7.92 -4.13 -4.90
N VAL A 8 -7.20 -3.10 -4.41
CA VAL A 8 -5.91 -3.27 -3.75
C VAL A 8 -5.99 -2.87 -2.29
N ASP A 9 -5.64 -3.83 -1.44
CA ASP A 9 -5.57 -3.65 0.00
C ASP A 9 -4.15 -3.24 0.42
N TRP A 10 -4.02 -2.00 0.91
CA TRP A 10 -2.74 -1.48 1.38
C TRP A 10 -2.58 -1.73 2.88
N TYR A 11 -1.47 -2.37 3.22
CA TYR A 11 -1.07 -2.62 4.59
C TYR A 11 0.25 -1.92 4.88
N CYS A 12 0.46 -1.56 6.15
CA CYS A 12 1.72 -0.98 6.55
C CYS A 12 2.82 -2.05 6.64
N ASP A 13 3.92 -1.85 5.93
CA ASP A 13 5.08 -2.77 5.90
C ASP A 13 5.74 -3.00 7.28
N ARG A 14 5.50 -2.09 8.23
CA ARG A 14 6.09 -2.14 9.57
C ARG A 14 5.18 -2.71 10.64
N CYS A 15 3.93 -2.28 10.65
CA CYS A 15 2.98 -2.59 11.73
C CYS A 15 1.78 -3.41 11.27
N ASN A 16 1.70 -3.71 9.96
CA ASN A 16 0.61 -4.42 9.33
C ASN A 16 -0.77 -3.78 9.53
N ALA A 17 -0.82 -2.49 9.89
CA ALA A 17 -2.06 -1.73 9.98
C ALA A 17 -2.68 -1.53 8.60
N TYR A 18 -4.00 -1.60 8.53
CA TYR A 18 -4.73 -1.40 7.28
C TYR A 18 -4.76 0.09 6.92
N LEU A 19 -4.18 0.45 5.79
CA LEU A 19 -4.01 1.84 5.39
C LEU A 19 -5.27 2.39 4.71
N ASN A 20 -6.03 1.57 3.99
CA ASN A 20 -7.24 1.97 3.25
C ASN A 20 -8.33 2.59 4.14
N VAL A 21 -8.33 2.26 5.44
CA VAL A 21 -9.29 2.81 6.42
C VAL A 21 -8.74 4.05 7.15
N GLN A 22 -7.49 4.43 6.91
CA GLN A 22 -6.90 5.59 7.58
C GLN A 22 -7.50 6.90 7.04
N PRO A 23 -7.74 7.89 7.93
CA PRO A 23 -8.37 9.14 7.53
C PRO A 23 -7.48 9.92 6.57
N GLY A 24 -8.03 10.28 5.41
CA GLY A 24 -7.30 11.00 4.37
C GLY A 24 -6.38 10.13 3.52
N PHE A 25 -6.44 8.80 3.68
CA PHE A 25 -5.73 7.87 2.82
C PHE A 25 -6.13 8.11 1.37
N ASP A 26 -5.12 8.31 0.53
CA ASP A 26 -5.30 8.51 -0.89
C ASP A 26 -4.20 7.78 -1.65
N ASP A 27 -4.61 6.76 -2.37
CA ASP A 27 -3.75 5.89 -3.17
C ASP A 27 -3.32 6.52 -4.51
N HIS A 28 -3.78 7.74 -4.81
CA HIS A 28 -3.17 8.59 -5.82
C HIS A 28 -1.81 9.12 -5.38
N HIS A 29 -1.56 9.18 -4.06
CA HIS A 29 -0.24 9.50 -3.54
C HIS A 29 0.66 8.28 -3.63
N TYR A 30 1.82 8.43 -4.28
CA TYR A 30 2.84 7.37 -4.40
C TYR A 30 3.37 6.82 -3.08
N VAL A 31 3.09 7.51 -1.97
CA VAL A 31 3.59 7.19 -0.64
C VAL A 31 2.55 7.59 0.39
N TRP A 32 2.28 6.71 1.35
CA TRP A 32 1.40 6.99 2.47
C TRP A 32 2.14 6.80 3.80
N LYS A 33 2.09 7.81 4.66
CA LYS A 33 2.64 7.72 6.00
C LYS A 33 1.57 7.12 6.92
N CYS A 34 1.81 5.91 7.41
CA CYS A 34 0.93 5.24 8.35
C CYS A 34 0.68 6.13 9.58
N THR A 35 -0.60 6.35 9.90
CA THR A 35 -1.01 7.17 11.05
C THR A 35 -0.72 6.48 12.39
N GLU A 36 -0.70 5.14 12.41
CA GLU A 36 -0.47 4.35 13.62
C GLU A 36 1.01 4.36 14.06
N CYS A 37 1.93 4.05 13.14
CA CYS A 37 3.35 3.87 13.47
C CYS A 37 4.28 4.94 12.87
N GLY A 38 3.78 5.78 11.97
CA GLY A 38 4.55 6.82 11.30
C GLY A 38 5.46 6.33 10.16
N HIS A 39 5.42 5.04 9.81
CA HIS A 39 6.20 4.48 8.70
C HIS A 39 5.66 4.96 7.33
N LYS A 40 6.57 5.23 6.38
CA LYS A 40 6.20 5.60 5.01
C LYS A 40 6.11 4.33 4.17
N ASN A 41 4.92 4.02 3.69
CA ASN A 41 4.65 2.88 2.80
C ASN A 41 4.55 3.38 1.37
N SER A 42 5.11 2.65 0.42
CA SER A 42 5.06 3.00 -0.99
C SER A 42 3.75 2.52 -1.60
N ILE A 43 2.98 3.44 -2.17
CA ILE A 43 1.66 3.20 -2.76
C ILE A 43 1.73 3.44 -4.26
N SER A 44 2.40 2.51 -4.92
CA SER A 44 2.71 2.59 -6.35
C SER A 44 2.29 1.30 -7.03
N ALA A 45 1.86 1.38 -8.29
CA ALA A 45 1.55 0.19 -9.10
C ALA A 45 2.72 -0.81 -9.15
N ASP A 46 3.96 -0.32 -9.09
CA ASP A 46 5.18 -1.15 -9.02
C ASP A 46 5.26 -2.02 -7.75
N SER A 47 4.52 -1.64 -6.71
CA SER A 47 4.41 -2.37 -5.44
C SER A 47 3.11 -3.18 -5.33
N ILE A 48 2.32 -3.24 -6.42
CA ILE A 48 1.11 -4.06 -6.52
C ILE A 48 1.50 -5.32 -7.27
N TYR A 49 1.33 -6.45 -6.61
CA TYR A 49 1.64 -7.76 -7.18
C TYR A 49 0.33 -8.51 -7.37
N GLU A 50 0.12 -9.10 -8.56
CA GLU A 50 -1.08 -9.88 -8.84
C GLU A 50 -1.12 -11.20 -8.02
N SER A 51 0.04 -11.63 -7.50
CA SER A 51 0.17 -12.80 -6.64
C SER A 51 1.40 -12.73 -5.72
N GLU A 52 1.37 -13.45 -4.60
CA GLU A 52 2.53 -13.60 -3.71
C GLU A 52 3.76 -14.20 -4.42
N GLU A 53 3.54 -15.00 -5.46
CA GLU A 53 4.62 -15.62 -6.24
C GLU A 53 5.40 -14.57 -7.03
N GLU A 54 4.69 -13.56 -7.58
CA GLU A 54 5.30 -12.44 -8.29
C GLU A 54 6.09 -11.53 -7.34
N PHE A 55 5.53 -11.26 -6.15
CA PHE A 55 6.25 -10.56 -5.08
C PHE A 55 7.57 -11.26 -4.71
N ARG A 56 7.54 -12.60 -4.57
CA ARG A 56 8.73 -13.39 -4.26
C ARG A 56 9.75 -13.43 -5.40
N ASN A 57 9.31 -13.31 -6.66
CA ASN A 57 10.20 -13.31 -7.82
C ASN A 57 10.79 -11.93 -8.14
N TYR A 58 10.14 -10.82 -7.78
CA TYR A 58 10.66 -9.46 -8.04
C TYR A 58 12.00 -9.19 -7.33
N SER A 59 12.27 -9.85 -6.20
CA SER A 59 13.54 -9.70 -5.45
C SER A 59 14.67 -10.60 -5.96
N LYS A 60 14.56 -11.24 -7.12
CA LYS A 60 15.55 -12.21 -7.64
C LYS A 60 16.35 -11.69 -8.83
#